data_AF-A0AAU9UCI0-F1
#
_entry.id   AF-A0AAU9UCI0-F1
#
_cell.length_a   1.000
_cell.length_b   1.000
_cell.length_c   1.000
_cell.angle_alpha   90.00
_cell.angle_beta   90.00
_cell.angle_gamma   90.00
#
_symmetry.space_group_name_H-M   'P 1'
#
loop_
_entity.id
_entity.type
_entity.pdbx_description
1 polymer ?
#
loop_
_entity_poly.entity_id
_entity_poly.type
_entity_poly.pdbx_seq_one_letter_code
_entity_poly.pdbx_strand_id
1 'polypeptide(L)'
;MYREIGSWMEEIRAFRSEMSRFHATVGGLSTRMDAFERRLEAVERVRERPSAEVDDYRGEVARLQQELHERDREALLADVEIGHLPEERGENVVHAVTVLAARLGVALDERDIVFAERVGAPPTPAGSPGAAPPWAPLAWSLSSEKVL
;
A
#
# COMPACT_ATOMS: atom_id res chain seq x y z
N MET A 1 10.15 -88.73 -13.39
CA MET A 1 10.52 -88.04 -14.65
C MET A 1 9.35 -87.30 -15.33
N TYR A 2 8.41 -87.96 -16.04
CA TYR A 2 7.35 -87.22 -16.78
C TYR A 2 6.41 -86.38 -15.89
N ARG A 3 6.13 -86.83 -14.66
CA ARG A 3 5.32 -86.09 -13.68
C ARG A 3 6.02 -84.83 -13.15
N GLU A 4 7.34 -84.90 -12.93
CA GLU A 4 8.15 -83.76 -12.46
C GLU A 4 8.30 -82.70 -13.56
N ILE A 5 8.47 -83.15 -14.81
CA ILE A 5 8.48 -82.26 -15.97
C ILE A 5 7.14 -81.52 -16.13
N GLY A 6 6.02 -82.20 -15.85
CA GLY A 6 4.69 -81.57 -15.79
C GLY A 6 4.59 -80.49 -14.70
N SER A 7 4.98 -80.83 -13.47
CA SER A 7 5.02 -79.90 -12.34
C SER A 7 5.87 -78.66 -12.63
N TRP A 8 7.05 -78.85 -13.20
CA TRP A 8 7.97 -77.77 -13.53
C TRP A 8 7.43 -76.86 -14.66
N MET A 9 6.75 -77.44 -15.66
CA MET A 9 6.06 -76.66 -16.68
C MET A 9 4.91 -75.81 -16.09
N GLU A 10 4.22 -76.34 -15.08
CA GLU A 10 3.16 -75.64 -14.36
C GLU A 10 3.72 -74.45 -13.56
N GLU A 11 4.83 -74.67 -12.85
CA GLU A 11 5.57 -73.61 -12.14
C GLU A 11 6.09 -72.52 -13.07
N ILE A 12 6.65 -72.87 -14.24
CA ILE A 12 7.09 -71.89 -15.24
C ILE A 12 5.91 -71.06 -15.76
N ARG A 13 4.76 -71.69 -16.00
CA ARG A 13 3.57 -70.97 -16.45
C ARG A 13 3.06 -70.02 -15.36
N ALA A 14 3.03 -70.48 -14.11
CA ALA A 14 2.67 -69.66 -12.96
C ALA A 14 3.61 -68.45 -12.82
N PHE A 15 4.93 -68.69 -12.88
CA PHE A 15 5.94 -67.64 -12.81
C PHE A 15 5.81 -66.62 -13.95
N ARG A 16 5.59 -67.07 -15.20
CA ARG A 16 5.36 -66.16 -16.33
C ARG A 16 4.10 -65.31 -16.15
N SER A 17 3.04 -65.89 -15.56
CA SER A 17 1.81 -65.16 -15.26
C SER A 17 2.01 -64.10 -14.18
N GLU A 18 2.79 -64.43 -13.15
CA GLU A 18 3.13 -63.52 -12.06
C GLU A 18 4.04 -62.39 -12.55
N MET A 19 5.03 -62.70 -13.37
CA MET A 19 5.91 -61.71 -13.99
C MET A 19 5.13 -60.76 -14.93
N SER A 20 4.14 -61.27 -15.66
CA SER A 20 3.27 -60.43 -16.49
C SER A 20 2.42 -59.48 -15.64
N ARG A 21 1.89 -59.95 -14.50
CA ARG A 21 1.15 -59.10 -13.56
C ARG A 21 2.07 -58.05 -12.93
N PHE A 22 3.30 -58.41 -12.57
CA PHE A 22 4.28 -57.49 -12.05
C PHE A 22 4.66 -56.41 -13.07
N HIS A 23 4.91 -56.77 -14.33
CA HIS A 23 5.14 -55.77 -15.38
C HIS A 23 3.95 -54.83 -15.57
N ALA A 24 2.72 -55.34 -15.50
CA ALA A 24 1.52 -54.52 -15.58
C ALA A 24 1.41 -53.54 -14.40
N THR A 25 1.70 -53.97 -13.17
CA THR A 25 1.66 -53.09 -11.99
C THR A 25 2.78 -52.04 -12.03
N VAL A 26 3.99 -52.40 -12.43
CA VAL A 26 5.11 -51.45 -12.60
C VAL A 26 4.80 -50.44 -13.71
N GLY A 27 4.24 -50.89 -14.85
CA GLY A 27 3.80 -49.99 -15.92
C GLY A 27 2.69 -49.03 -15.46
N GLY A 28 1.74 -49.53 -14.67
CA GLY A 28 0.71 -48.72 -14.03
C GLY A 28 1.28 -47.72 -13.01
N LEU A 29 2.33 -48.07 -12.29
CA LEU A 29 2.99 -47.17 -11.35
C LEU A 29 3.78 -46.07 -12.08
N SER A 30 4.50 -46.42 -13.15
CA SER A 30 5.23 -45.45 -13.98
C SER A 30 4.29 -44.39 -14.54
N THR A 31 3.17 -44.79 -15.13
CA THR A 31 2.19 -43.84 -15.68
C THR A 31 1.57 -42.94 -14.60
N ARG A 32 1.35 -43.46 -13.40
CA ARG A 32 0.92 -42.65 -12.25
C ARG A 32 2.01 -41.67 -11.81
N MET A 33 3.27 -42.07 -11.82
CA MET A 33 4.40 -41.20 -11.47
C MET A 33 4.53 -40.06 -12.49
N ASP A 34 4.46 -40.35 -13.78
CA ASP A 34 4.47 -39.33 -14.85
C ASP A 34 3.29 -38.35 -14.72
N ALA A 35 2.13 -38.82 -14.24
CA ALA A 35 0.98 -37.97 -13.98
C ALA A 35 1.16 -37.11 -12.73
N PHE A 36 1.83 -37.63 -11.69
CA PHE A 36 2.18 -36.86 -10.50
C PHE A 36 3.21 -35.79 -10.81
N GLU A 37 4.26 -36.10 -11.57
CA GLU A 37 5.28 -35.13 -11.99
C GLU A 37 4.66 -33.97 -12.77
N ARG A 38 3.81 -34.27 -13.77
CA ARG A 38 3.10 -33.23 -14.53
C ARG A 38 2.20 -32.36 -13.65
N ARG A 39 1.54 -32.94 -12.65
CA ARG A 39 0.72 -32.19 -11.69
C ARG A 39 1.59 -31.33 -10.77
N LEU A 40 2.74 -31.85 -10.33
CA LEU A 40 3.67 -31.12 -9.50
C LEU A 40 4.22 -29.90 -10.24
N GLU A 41 4.68 -30.08 -11.48
CA GLU A 41 5.14 -28.95 -12.32
C GLU A 41 4.04 -27.90 -12.53
N ALA A 42 2.79 -28.32 -12.72
CA ALA A 42 1.68 -27.39 -12.88
C ALA A 42 1.44 -26.57 -11.58
N VAL A 43 1.53 -27.22 -10.41
CA VAL A 43 1.40 -26.58 -9.11
C VAL A 43 2.56 -25.63 -8.83
N GLU A 44 3.80 -26.01 -9.16
CA GLU A 44 4.98 -25.16 -9.00
C GLU A 44 4.88 -23.89 -9.84
N ARG A 45 4.49 -24.01 -11.12
CA ARG A 45 4.26 -22.84 -11.99
C ARG A 45 3.17 -21.90 -11.46
N VAL A 46 2.11 -22.45 -10.88
CA VAL A 46 1.03 -21.67 -10.25
C VAL A 46 1.48 -21.04 -8.93
N ARG A 47 2.49 -21.57 -8.25
CA ARG A 47 3.02 -20.99 -7.01
C ARG A 47 4.04 -19.89 -7.27
N GLU A 48 4.84 -20.00 -8.32
CA GLU A 48 5.86 -19.00 -8.66
C GLU A 48 5.26 -17.71 -9.25
N ARG A 49 4.22 -17.81 -10.09
CA ARG A 49 3.58 -16.63 -10.71
C ARG A 49 3.00 -15.62 -9.71
N PRO A 50 2.19 -16.02 -8.71
CA PRO A 50 1.63 -15.11 -7.72
C PRO A 50 2.71 -14.45 -6.88
N SER A 51 3.87 -15.09 -6.67
CA SER A 51 4.94 -14.48 -5.88
C SER A 51 5.52 -13.27 -6.59
N ALA A 52 5.81 -13.39 -7.89
CA ALA A 52 6.35 -12.29 -8.67
C ALA A 52 5.36 -11.13 -8.81
N GLU A 53 4.09 -11.42 -9.12
CA GLU A 53 3.05 -10.39 -9.23
C GLU A 53 2.80 -9.69 -7.88
N VAL A 54 2.77 -10.44 -6.77
CA VAL A 54 2.60 -9.85 -5.42
C VAL A 54 3.78 -8.97 -5.04
N ASP A 55 5.01 -9.34 -5.40
CA ASP A 55 6.19 -8.54 -5.14
C ASP A 55 6.20 -7.25 -5.98
N ASP A 56 5.79 -7.32 -7.25
CA ASP A 56 5.61 -6.15 -8.12
C ASP A 56 4.53 -5.21 -7.56
N TYR A 57 3.34 -5.73 -7.23
CA TYR A 57 2.27 -4.93 -6.63
C TYR A 57 2.68 -4.32 -5.28
N ARG A 58 3.44 -5.03 -4.45
CA ARG A 58 3.98 -4.48 -3.20
C ARG A 58 4.94 -3.31 -3.47
N GLY A 59 5.78 -3.43 -4.49
CA GLY A 59 6.66 -2.35 -4.93
C GLY A 59 5.88 -1.11 -5.38
N GLU A 60 4.84 -1.29 -6.19
CA GLU A 60 3.97 -0.20 -6.63
C GLU A 60 3.24 0.47 -5.48
N VAL A 61 2.67 -0.32 -4.55
CA VAL A 61 2.00 0.22 -3.36
C VAL A 61 2.97 1.04 -2.50
N ALA A 62 4.18 0.56 -2.29
CA ALA A 62 5.20 1.29 -1.53
C ALA A 62 5.57 2.62 -2.21
N ARG A 63 5.72 2.62 -3.54
CA ARG A 63 5.99 3.85 -4.30
C ARG A 63 4.84 4.85 -4.19
N LEU A 64 3.60 4.39 -4.38
CA LEU A 64 2.41 5.23 -4.30
C LEU A 64 2.20 5.81 -2.91
N GLN A 65 2.48 5.03 -1.85
CA GLN A 65 2.44 5.53 -0.48
C GLN A 65 3.47 6.64 -0.26
N GLN A 66 4.68 6.49 -0.81
CA GLN A 66 5.71 7.52 -0.72
C GLN A 66 5.30 8.80 -1.48
N GLU A 67 4.76 8.67 -2.69
CA GLU A 67 4.25 9.82 -3.47
C GLU A 67 3.12 10.55 -2.73
N LEU A 68 2.21 9.81 -2.10
CA LEU A 68 1.12 10.37 -1.33
C LEU A 68 1.64 11.11 -0.08
N HIS A 69 2.58 10.51 0.64
CA HIS A 69 3.20 11.16 1.79
C HIS A 69 3.95 12.42 1.43
N GLU A 70 4.64 12.46 0.28
CA GLU A 70 5.31 13.67 -0.19
C GLU A 70 4.28 14.76 -0.50
N ARG A 71 3.20 14.44 -1.23
CA ARG A 71 2.14 15.40 -1.53
C ARG A 71 1.42 15.93 -0.30
N ASP A 72 1.13 15.07 0.67
CA ASP A 72 0.52 15.48 1.94
C ASP A 72 1.45 16.42 2.70
N ARG A 73 2.77 16.13 2.69
CA ARG A 73 3.77 16.99 3.31
C ARG A 73 3.87 18.35 2.61
N GLU A 74 3.88 18.36 1.28
CA GLU A 74 3.86 19.60 0.48
C GLU A 74 2.61 20.44 0.78
N ALA A 75 1.44 19.81 0.89
CA ALA A 75 0.20 20.50 1.24
C ALA A 75 0.26 21.10 2.66
N LEU A 76 0.76 20.34 3.64
CA LEU A 76 0.94 20.83 5.02
C LEU A 76 1.93 21.99 5.12
N LEU A 77 2.93 22.05 4.23
CA LEU A 77 3.87 23.19 4.19
C LEU A 77 3.25 24.46 3.60
N ALA A 78 2.20 24.33 2.78
CA ALA A 78 1.47 25.46 2.23
C ALA A 78 0.51 26.09 3.25
N ASP A 79 0.11 25.35 4.28
CA ASP A 79 -0.77 25.84 5.34
C ASP A 79 0.04 26.50 6.46
N VAL A 80 -0.23 27.76 6.73
CA VAL A 80 0.48 28.56 7.74
C VAL A 80 -0.51 29.11 8.77
N GLU A 81 -0.23 28.84 10.04
CA GLU A 81 -0.97 29.42 11.17
C GLU A 81 -0.19 30.59 11.78
N ILE A 82 -0.83 31.75 11.87
CA ILE A 82 -0.33 32.96 12.53
C ILE A 82 -1.10 33.18 13.83
N GLY A 83 -0.43 32.93 14.95
CA GLY A 83 -0.96 33.28 16.27
C GLY A 83 -0.76 34.76 16.62
N HIS A 84 -1.45 35.20 17.66
CA HIS A 84 -1.27 36.47 18.37
C HIS A 84 -1.62 37.73 17.55
N LEU A 85 -2.51 37.61 16.56
CA LEU A 85 -3.01 38.77 15.83
C LEU A 85 -4.29 39.32 16.49
N PRO A 86 -4.32 40.61 16.93
CA PRO A 86 -5.53 41.21 17.49
C PRO A 86 -6.68 41.17 16.49
N GLU A 87 -7.90 41.01 16.98
CA GLU A 87 -9.14 41.00 16.18
C GLU A 87 -9.74 42.40 16.11
N GLU A 88 -9.87 42.95 14.90
CA GLU A 88 -10.57 44.21 14.66
C GLU A 88 -11.86 44.00 13.87
N ARG A 89 -12.90 44.77 14.21
CA ARG A 89 -14.21 44.64 13.57
C ARG A 89 -14.16 45.18 12.14
N GLY A 90 -14.40 44.29 11.17
CA GLY A 90 -14.36 44.64 9.74
C GLY A 90 -12.97 44.55 9.13
N GLU A 91 -12.04 43.84 9.77
CA GLU A 91 -10.73 43.56 9.22
C GLU A 91 -10.79 42.75 7.92
N ASN A 92 -9.79 42.95 7.07
CA ASN A 92 -9.53 42.08 5.93
C ASN A 92 -8.34 41.19 6.27
N VAL A 93 -8.59 39.90 6.47
CA VAL A 93 -7.59 38.90 6.87
C VAL A 93 -6.46 38.78 5.84
N VAL A 94 -6.79 38.81 4.55
CA VAL A 94 -5.82 38.75 3.44
C VAL A 94 -4.85 39.93 3.53
N HIS A 95 -5.38 41.14 3.77
CA HIS A 95 -4.54 42.33 3.93
C HIS A 95 -3.60 42.23 5.15
N ALA A 96 -4.08 41.69 6.27
CA ALA A 96 -3.26 41.49 7.46
C ALA A 96 -2.10 40.53 7.20
N VAL A 97 -2.35 39.42 6.50
CA VAL A 97 -1.31 38.46 6.07
C VAL A 97 -0.29 39.12 5.16
N THR A 98 -0.72 39.90 4.16
CA THR A 98 0.19 40.61 3.24
C THR A 98 1.08 41.62 3.97
N VAL A 99 0.52 42.39 4.91
CA VAL A 99 1.29 43.35 5.71
C VAL A 99 2.30 42.63 6.62
N LEU A 100 1.90 41.52 7.23
CA LEU A 100 2.80 40.68 8.04
C LEU A 100 3.94 40.09 7.20
N ALA A 101 3.64 39.53 6.03
CA ALA A 101 4.64 39.01 5.10
C ALA A 101 5.65 40.10 4.72
N ALA A 102 5.18 41.30 4.37
CA ALA A 102 6.04 42.43 4.06
C ALA A 102 6.93 42.85 5.25
N ARG A 103 6.40 42.80 6.49
CA ARG A 103 7.17 43.09 7.71
C ARG A 103 8.23 42.04 8.00
N LEU A 104 7.99 40.79 7.63
CA LEU A 104 8.94 39.68 7.75
C LEU A 104 9.93 39.60 6.57
N GLY A 105 9.80 40.47 5.57
CA GLY A 105 10.65 40.49 4.37
C GLY A 105 10.27 39.45 3.31
N VAL A 106 9.08 38.87 3.38
CA VAL A 106 8.55 37.89 2.43
C VAL A 106 7.73 38.61 1.36
N ALA A 107 8.05 38.40 0.09
CA ALA A 107 7.33 38.98 -1.04
C ALA A 107 6.08 38.15 -1.39
N LEU A 108 4.95 38.51 -0.79
CA LEU A 108 3.66 37.85 -0.96
C LEU A 108 2.67 38.77 -1.69
N ASP A 109 2.06 38.28 -2.77
CA ASP A 109 0.96 38.93 -3.49
C ASP A 109 -0.39 38.33 -3.04
N GLU A 110 -1.49 39.06 -3.20
CA GLU A 110 -2.83 38.55 -2.86
C GLU A 110 -3.19 37.29 -3.66
N ARG A 111 -2.64 37.14 -4.87
CA ARG A 111 -2.81 35.93 -5.71
C ARG A 111 -2.11 34.70 -5.17
N ASP A 112 -1.12 34.89 -4.30
CA ASP A 112 -0.38 33.80 -3.67
C ASP A 112 -1.13 33.21 -2.48
N ILE A 113 -2.17 33.91 -1.98
CA ILE A 113 -3.02 33.48 -0.87
C ILE A 113 -4.24 32.78 -1.46
N VAL A 114 -4.34 31.47 -1.26
CA VAL A 114 -5.50 30.68 -1.72
C VAL A 114 -6.69 30.90 -0.78
N PHE A 115 -6.43 30.91 0.52
CA PHE A 115 -7.45 31.08 1.54
C PHE A 115 -6.85 31.69 2.81
N ALA A 116 -7.61 32.53 3.53
CA ALA A 116 -7.19 33.06 4.82
C ALA A 116 -8.41 33.31 5.71
N GLU A 117 -8.44 32.70 6.89
CA GLU A 117 -9.54 32.81 7.85
C GLU A 117 -9.03 32.82 9.30
N ARG A 118 -9.82 33.41 10.20
CA ARG A 118 -9.71 33.24 11.65
C ARG A 118 -10.13 31.81 12.02
N VAL A 119 -9.23 31.04 12.62
CA VAL A 119 -9.51 29.71 13.13
C VAL A 119 -9.58 29.76 14.65
N GLY A 120 -10.65 29.23 15.24
CA GLY A 120 -10.81 29.16 16.69
C GLY A 120 -12.20 29.59 17.16
N ALA A 121 -12.50 29.31 18.42
CA ALA A 121 -13.74 29.77 19.03
C ALA A 121 -13.73 31.31 19.15
N PRO A 122 -14.88 31.99 18.93
CA PRO A 122 -14.98 33.43 19.11
C PRO A 122 -14.45 33.83 20.49
N PRO A 123 -13.76 34.98 20.62
CA PRO A 123 -13.24 35.42 21.90
C PRO A 123 -14.36 35.42 22.94
N THR A 124 -14.19 34.61 23.98
CA THR A 124 -15.16 34.51 25.06
C THR A 124 -15.12 35.84 25.81
N PRO A 125 -16.26 36.46 26.14
CA PRO A 125 -16.26 37.70 26.91
C PRO A 125 -15.49 37.51 28.21
N ALA A 126 -14.64 38.49 28.53
CA ALA A 126 -13.75 38.44 29.69
C ALA A 126 -14.53 38.10 30.97
N GLY A 127 -14.31 36.91 31.55
CA GLY A 127 -14.93 36.50 32.82
C GLY A 127 -15.26 35.03 33.01
N SER A 128 -15.17 34.17 31.98
CA SER A 128 -15.46 32.73 32.13
C SER A 128 -14.23 31.92 32.61
N PRO A 129 -14.35 31.12 33.69
CA PRO A 129 -13.28 30.23 34.12
C PRO A 129 -13.11 29.10 33.10
N GLY A 130 -11.96 29.07 32.41
CA GLY A 130 -11.66 28.18 31.29
C GLY A 130 -11.63 28.84 29.91
N ALA A 131 -11.65 30.17 29.84
CA ALA A 131 -11.66 30.93 28.58
C ALA A 131 -10.40 30.70 27.74
N ALA A 132 -10.61 30.41 26.45
CA ALA A 132 -9.61 30.47 25.39
C ALA A 132 -8.95 31.87 25.34
N PRO A 133 -7.73 32.02 24.78
CA PRO A 133 -7.11 33.33 24.62
C PRO A 133 -8.05 34.33 23.94
N PRO A 134 -7.95 35.63 24.24
CA PRO A 134 -8.85 36.67 23.73
C PRO A 134 -8.68 36.97 22.23
N TRP A 135 -7.97 36.13 21.50
CA TRP A 135 -7.70 36.23 20.06
C TRP A 135 -7.76 34.81 19.46
N ALA A 136 -8.45 34.66 18.34
CA ALA A 136 -8.43 33.46 17.51
C ALA A 136 -7.23 33.52 16.55
N PRO A 137 -6.42 32.44 16.43
CA PRO A 137 -5.35 32.37 15.44
C PRO A 137 -5.87 32.58 14.02
N LEU A 138 -5.04 33.10 13.12
CA LEU A 138 -5.30 33.11 11.69
C LEU A 138 -4.70 31.87 11.05
N ALA A 139 -5.47 31.10 10.29
CA ALA A 139 -4.92 30.09 9.39
C ALA A 139 -5.10 30.55 7.94
N TRP A 140 -4.08 30.38 7.13
CA TRP A 140 -4.12 30.73 5.73
C TRP A 140 -3.28 29.76 4.91
N SER A 141 -3.69 29.51 3.67
CA SER A 141 -3.01 28.60 2.76
C SER A 141 -2.43 29.34 1.56
N LEU A 142 -1.20 28.96 1.21
CA LEU A 142 -0.46 29.45 0.08
C LEU A 142 -0.79 28.68 -1.20
N SER A 143 -0.68 29.35 -2.35
CA SER A 143 -0.73 28.69 -3.65
C SER A 143 0.53 27.83 -3.84
N SER A 144 0.35 26.61 -4.37
CA SER A 144 1.45 25.64 -4.51
C SER A 144 2.59 26.11 -5.42
N GLU A 145 2.40 27.20 -6.16
CA GLU A 145 3.37 27.77 -7.10
C GLU A 145 4.55 28.50 -6.40
N LYS A 146 4.46 28.79 -5.09
CA LYS A 146 5.51 29.49 -4.32
C LYS A 146 6.12 28.70 -3.15
N VAL A 147 5.85 27.40 -3.02
CA VAL A 147 6.39 26.54 -1.94
C VAL A 147 7.84 26.07 -2.25
N LEU A 148 8.48 26.56 -3.32
CA LEU A 148 9.84 26.21 -3.76
C LEU A 148 10.85 27.36 -3.55
#